data_AF-A0A8T3SVF6-F1
#
_entry.id   AF-A0A8T3SVF6-F1
#
_cell.length_a   1.000
_cell.length_b   1.000
_cell.length_c   1.000
_cell.angle_alpha   90.00
_cell.angle_beta   90.00
_cell.angle_gamma   90.00
#
_symmetry.space_group_name_H-M   'P 1'
#
loop_
_entity.id
_entity.type
_entity.pdbx_description
1 polymer ?
#
loop_
_entity_poly.entity_id
_entity_poly.type
_entity_poly.pdbx_seq_one_letter_code
_entity_poly.pdbx_strand_id
1 'polypeptide(L)'
;MTDLLVMHDIADVQLQSSDDRRLGRATDILCRHQHDGSLKAIALALGPEACLRRIASPLGRAAHQLFKARFERSVNIGEVVEFGPNLRLRAKADAYNIHDGDVWAAKLLRFVPGSGFSQTSPEAAGNGRAASAERPRRGDVWVSDLIGTPVVDSDGEQLGHVVELRIGRRHHRVDAILTGSFGWAGRLGVSTLVHRLGWWGRHDEVPWGRVKDVRQDRIIVQPGRASAASPIEKR
;
A
#
# COMPACT_ATOMS: atom_id res chain seq x y z
N MET A 1 19.23 -8.29 -9.80
CA MET A 1 18.32 -7.58 -8.87
C MET A 1 16.90 -8.00 -9.17
N THR A 2 16.17 -8.51 -8.20
CA THR A 2 14.80 -9.00 -8.38
C THR A 2 13.87 -7.82 -8.66
N ASP A 3 13.11 -7.91 -9.76
CA ASP A 3 12.28 -6.83 -10.33
C ASP A 3 10.93 -6.69 -9.60
N LEU A 4 10.96 -6.78 -8.27
CA LEU A 4 9.80 -6.97 -7.42
C LEU A 4 9.59 -5.77 -6.50
N LEU A 5 8.33 -5.43 -6.30
CA LEU A 5 7.86 -4.49 -5.30
C LEU A 5 6.89 -5.23 -4.39
N VAL A 6 7.13 -5.13 -3.10
CA VAL A 6 6.21 -5.57 -2.06
C VAL A 6 5.74 -4.33 -1.32
N MET A 7 4.53 -4.34 -0.77
CA MET A 7 3.96 -3.17 -0.10
C MET A 7 4.89 -2.64 0.98
N HIS A 8 5.54 -3.49 1.78
CA HIS A 8 6.49 -3.00 2.79
C HIS A 8 7.73 -2.29 2.22
N ASP A 9 8.10 -2.56 0.96
CA ASP A 9 9.18 -1.85 0.26
C ASP A 9 8.72 -0.52 -0.33
N ILE A 10 7.42 -0.24 -0.35
CA ILE A 10 6.83 0.99 -0.89
C ILE A 10 6.27 1.85 0.23
N ALA A 11 5.61 1.23 1.21
CA ALA A 11 4.99 1.89 2.32
C ALA A 11 6.07 2.52 3.21
N ASP A 12 5.79 3.74 3.66
CA ASP A 12 6.71 4.63 4.36
C ASP A 12 7.95 5.05 3.57
N VAL A 13 8.08 4.70 2.28
CA VAL A 13 9.16 5.18 1.43
C VAL A 13 8.94 6.64 1.05
N GLN A 14 10.01 7.42 1.16
CA GLN A 14 10.01 8.83 0.81
C GLN A 14 9.87 9.02 -0.71
N LEU A 15 8.87 9.76 -1.16
CA LEU A 15 8.81 10.27 -2.53
C LEU A 15 9.71 11.49 -2.66
N GLN A 16 10.47 11.50 -3.76
CA GLN A 16 11.39 12.57 -4.11
C GLN A 16 11.13 13.00 -5.56
N SER A 17 10.97 14.30 -5.81
CA SER A 17 10.78 14.83 -7.16
C SER A 17 12.08 14.82 -7.98
N SER A 18 11.99 15.17 -9.27
CA SER A 18 13.17 15.24 -10.14
C SER A 18 14.12 16.40 -9.82
N ASP A 19 13.65 17.42 -9.11
CA ASP A 19 14.45 18.50 -8.49
C ASP A 19 14.86 18.19 -7.04
N ASP A 20 14.90 16.90 -6.68
CA ASP A 20 15.39 16.35 -5.40
C ASP A 20 14.63 16.79 -4.13
N ARG A 21 13.47 17.42 -4.27
CA ARG A 21 12.63 17.83 -3.13
C ARG A 21 11.81 16.67 -2.61
N ARG A 22 11.64 16.62 -1.28
CA ARG A 22 10.84 15.60 -0.60
C ARG A 22 9.36 15.96 -0.69
N LEU A 23 8.54 15.00 -1.13
CA LEU A 23 7.10 15.18 -1.35
C LEU A 23 6.23 14.44 -0.33
N GLY A 24 6.86 13.81 0.65
CA GLY A 24 6.22 12.98 1.67
C GLY A 24 6.31 11.49 1.36
N ARG A 25 5.64 10.67 2.16
CA ARG A 25 5.81 9.20 2.10
C ARG A 25 4.64 8.52 1.40
N ALA A 26 4.94 7.48 0.63
CA ALA A 26 3.93 6.55 0.13
C ALA A 26 3.37 5.80 1.33
N THR A 27 2.06 5.76 1.45
CA THR A 27 1.40 5.12 2.58
C THR A 27 0.58 3.91 2.16
N ASP A 28 0.03 3.97 0.95
CA ASP A 28 -0.78 2.91 0.38
C ASP A 28 -0.62 2.85 -1.14
N ILE A 29 -1.10 1.77 -1.74
CA ILE A 29 -1.12 1.59 -3.20
C ILE A 29 -2.57 1.38 -3.61
N LEU A 30 -3.02 2.22 -4.55
CA LEU A 30 -4.30 2.03 -5.21
C LEU A 30 -4.12 1.04 -6.35
N CYS A 31 -4.90 -0.03 -6.33
CA CYS A 31 -4.96 -1.01 -7.39
C CYS A 31 -6.31 -0.96 -8.10
N ARG A 32 -6.32 -1.32 -9.39
CA ARG A 32 -7.50 -1.40 -10.22
C ARG A 32 -7.61 -2.75 -10.90
N HIS A 33 -8.76 -3.40 -10.74
CA HIS A 33 -9.08 -4.58 -11.52
C HIS A 33 -9.15 -4.24 -13.02
N GLN A 34 -8.43 -5.01 -13.81
CA GLN A 34 -8.44 -4.92 -15.27
C GLN A 34 -9.52 -5.84 -15.85
N HIS A 35 -9.88 -5.62 -17.12
CA HIS A 35 -10.86 -6.46 -17.82
C HIS A 35 -10.42 -7.92 -17.96
N ASP A 36 -9.12 -8.19 -17.93
CA ASP A 36 -8.53 -9.54 -18.00
C ASP A 36 -8.48 -10.25 -16.63
N GLY A 37 -9.08 -9.66 -15.58
CA GLY A 37 -9.06 -10.20 -14.21
C GLY A 37 -7.77 -9.92 -13.45
N SER A 38 -6.74 -9.35 -14.09
CA SER A 38 -5.53 -8.94 -13.39
C SER A 38 -5.78 -7.73 -12.49
N LEU A 39 -4.94 -7.58 -11.47
CA LEU A 39 -4.92 -6.39 -10.62
C LEU A 39 -3.69 -5.55 -10.95
N LYS A 40 -3.88 -4.26 -11.22
CA LYS A 40 -2.81 -3.33 -11.59
C LYS A 40 -2.70 -2.20 -10.58
N ALA A 41 -1.52 -1.98 -10.01
CA ALA A 41 -1.22 -0.77 -9.26
C ALA A 41 -1.27 0.43 -10.20
N ILE A 42 -2.03 1.46 -9.81
CA ILE A 42 -2.27 2.65 -10.63
C ILE A 42 -1.79 3.92 -9.95
N ALA A 43 -1.78 3.97 -8.62
CA ALA A 43 -1.32 5.14 -7.89
C ALA A 43 -0.74 4.77 -6.52
N LEU A 44 0.18 5.60 -6.05
CA LEU A 44 0.65 5.67 -4.68
C LEU A 44 -0.22 6.67 -3.93
N ALA A 45 -0.79 6.28 -2.80
CA ALA A 45 -1.46 7.21 -1.91
C ALA A 45 -0.50 7.78 -0.88
N LEU A 46 -0.71 9.06 -0.58
CA LEU A 46 0.03 9.80 0.42
C LEU A 46 -0.93 10.49 1.38
N GLY A 47 -0.42 10.79 2.56
CA GLY A 47 -1.09 11.62 3.55
C GLY A 47 -1.75 10.83 4.70
N PRO A 48 -2.37 11.57 5.63
CA PRO A 48 -2.87 11.03 6.90
C PRO A 48 -4.03 10.06 6.73
N GLU A 49 -4.91 10.28 5.75
CA GLU A 49 -6.04 9.37 5.48
C GLU A 49 -5.56 7.98 5.08
N ALA A 50 -4.57 7.91 4.17
CA ALA A 50 -3.95 6.65 3.76
C ALA A 50 -3.21 6.00 4.95
N CYS A 51 -2.57 6.80 5.81
CA CYS A 51 -1.92 6.30 7.03
C CYS A 51 -2.90 5.66 8.01
N LEU A 52 -4.01 6.35 8.28
CA LEU A 52 -5.04 5.85 9.17
C LEU A 52 -5.74 4.62 8.61
N ARG A 53 -5.98 4.57 7.29
CA ARG A 53 -6.54 3.38 6.62
C ARG A 53 -5.63 2.16 6.81
N ARG A 54 -4.30 2.35 6.74
CA ARG A 54 -3.32 1.29 6.97
C ARG A 54 -3.28 0.82 8.43
N ILE A 55 -3.27 1.75 9.38
CA ILE A 55 -3.16 1.41 10.82
C ILE A 55 -4.43 0.75 11.34
N ALA A 56 -5.59 1.24 10.89
CA ALA A 56 -6.88 0.80 11.35
C ALA A 56 -7.88 0.86 10.20
N SER A 57 -7.88 -0.19 9.38
CA SER A 57 -8.80 -0.33 8.24
C SER A 57 -10.28 -0.04 8.58
N PRO A 58 -10.83 -0.41 9.76
CA PRO A 58 -12.20 -0.02 10.13
C PRO A 58 -12.36 1.50 10.35
N LEU A 59 -11.32 2.18 10.83
CA LEU A 59 -11.31 3.63 11.03
C LEU A 59 -11.18 4.39 9.71
N GLY A 60 -10.81 3.74 8.60
CA GLY A 60 -10.71 4.38 7.29
C GLY A 60 -11.96 5.14 6.87
N ARG A 61 -13.17 4.63 7.19
CA ARG A 61 -14.43 5.34 6.91
C ARG A 61 -14.61 6.57 7.79
N ALA A 62 -14.30 6.45 9.08
CA ALA A 62 -14.40 7.57 10.02
C ALA A 62 -13.38 8.66 9.69
N ALA A 63 -12.14 8.28 9.36
CA ALA A 63 -11.11 9.17 8.86
C ALA A 63 -11.56 9.86 7.58
N HIS A 64 -12.09 9.13 6.60
CA HIS A 64 -12.61 9.73 5.38
C HIS A 64 -13.77 10.70 5.63
N GLN A 65 -14.67 10.41 6.58
CA GLN A 65 -15.74 11.34 6.97
C GLN A 65 -15.20 12.59 7.66
N LEU A 66 -14.20 12.44 8.53
CA LEU A 66 -13.57 13.53 9.26
C LEU A 66 -12.77 14.44 8.33
N PHE A 67 -12.03 13.86 7.39
CA PHE A 67 -11.10 14.54 6.50
C PHE A 67 -11.69 14.92 5.15
N LYS A 68 -12.83 14.32 4.78
CA LYS A 68 -13.56 14.55 3.53
C LYS A 68 -12.68 14.42 2.28
N ALA A 69 -11.73 13.47 2.27
CA ALA A 69 -10.73 13.30 1.22
C ALA A 69 -9.89 14.55 0.92
N ARG A 70 -9.81 15.51 1.84
CA ARG A 70 -9.04 16.74 1.61
C ARG A 70 -7.53 16.50 1.74
N PHE A 71 -7.14 15.43 2.43
CA PHE A 71 -5.75 15.15 2.76
C PHE A 71 -5.21 13.88 2.11
N GLU A 72 -6.06 13.11 1.42
CA GLU A 72 -5.62 12.01 0.57
C GLU A 72 -5.10 12.56 -0.76
N ARG A 73 -3.83 12.32 -1.04
CA ARG A 73 -3.19 12.64 -2.32
C ARG A 73 -2.82 11.34 -3.01
N SER A 74 -2.84 11.35 -4.34
CA SER A 74 -2.36 10.22 -5.11
C SER A 74 -1.39 10.67 -6.20
N VAL A 75 -0.35 9.87 -6.40
CA VAL A 75 0.63 10.03 -7.48
C VAL A 75 0.52 8.80 -8.36
N ASN A 76 0.34 8.98 -9.66
CA ASN A 76 0.27 7.84 -10.59
C ASN A 76 1.57 7.02 -10.48
N ILE A 77 1.48 5.70 -10.35
CA ILE A 77 2.68 4.86 -10.17
C ILE A 77 3.64 4.93 -11.38
N GLY A 78 3.13 5.23 -12.58
CA GLY A 78 3.93 5.45 -13.79
C GLY A 78 4.76 6.74 -13.78
N GLU A 79 4.56 7.62 -12.80
CA GLU A 79 5.42 8.77 -12.55
C GLU A 79 6.73 8.38 -11.84
N VAL A 80 6.78 7.19 -11.22
CA VAL A 80 7.99 6.69 -10.56
C VAL A 80 8.98 6.24 -11.62
N VAL A 81 10.14 6.88 -11.66
CA VAL A 81 11.23 6.56 -12.60
C VAL A 81 12.32 5.72 -11.95
N GLU A 82 12.43 5.74 -10.62
CA GLU A 82 13.43 4.98 -9.87
C GLU A 82 12.84 4.44 -8.57
N PHE A 83 13.09 3.15 -8.31
CA PHE A 83 12.74 2.46 -7.07
C PHE A 83 14.01 2.19 -6.27
N GLY A 84 14.10 2.75 -5.07
CA GLY A 84 15.23 2.56 -4.15
C GLY A 84 14.86 2.94 -2.73
N PRO A 85 15.81 3.42 -1.90
CA PRO A 85 15.53 3.96 -0.57
C PRO A 85 14.54 5.13 -0.58
N ASN A 86 14.43 5.81 -1.72
CA ASN A 86 13.40 6.78 -2.06
C ASN A 86 12.73 6.35 -3.38
N LEU A 87 11.50 6.81 -3.61
CA LEU A 87 10.82 6.71 -4.91
C LEU A 87 11.04 8.02 -5.66
N ARG A 88 11.84 7.98 -6.74
CA ARG A 88 12.10 9.17 -7.56
C ARG A 88 10.97 9.35 -8.57
N LEU A 89 10.37 10.53 -8.59
CA LEU A 89 9.33 10.91 -9.53
C LEU A 89 9.90 11.68 -10.72
N ARG A 90 9.20 11.60 -11.85
CA ARG A 90 9.61 12.21 -13.13
C ARG A 90 9.59 13.74 -13.11
N ALA A 91 8.55 14.34 -12.55
CA ALA A 91 8.34 15.78 -12.58
C ALA A 91 8.95 16.48 -11.36
N LYS A 92 9.02 17.81 -11.44
CA LYS A 92 9.42 18.67 -10.33
C LYS A 92 8.35 18.69 -9.25
N ALA A 93 8.71 19.05 -8.03
CA ALA A 93 7.80 19.06 -6.89
C ALA A 93 6.49 19.84 -7.12
N ASP A 94 6.60 21.00 -7.76
CA ASP A 94 5.45 21.90 -8.00
C ASP A 94 4.40 21.29 -8.93
N ALA A 95 4.74 20.24 -9.69
CA ALA A 95 3.80 19.52 -10.55
C ALA A 95 2.83 18.63 -9.75
N TYR A 96 3.23 18.15 -8.57
CA TYR A 96 2.45 17.18 -7.81
C TYR A 96 1.49 17.81 -6.80
N ASN A 97 1.66 19.10 -6.46
CA ASN A 97 0.82 19.81 -5.50
C ASN A 97 0.68 19.11 -4.13
N ILE A 98 1.76 18.50 -3.60
CA ILE A 98 1.72 17.70 -2.36
C ILE A 98 2.01 18.55 -1.09
N HIS A 99 2.02 19.87 -1.22
CA HIS A 99 2.68 20.81 -0.31
C HIS A 99 2.26 20.81 1.19
N ASP A 100 1.08 20.28 1.56
CA ASP A 100 0.55 20.46 2.93
C ASP A 100 0.28 19.17 3.74
N GLY A 101 0.33 17.99 3.12
CA GLY A 101 -0.13 16.74 3.74
C GLY A 101 0.70 16.35 4.98
N ASP A 102 2.02 16.37 4.83
CA ASP A 102 2.95 15.95 5.89
C ASP A 102 3.07 16.98 7.01
N VAL A 103 3.02 18.27 6.70
CA VAL A 103 3.02 19.34 7.72
C VAL A 103 1.78 19.23 8.60
N TRP A 104 0.63 18.93 7.99
CA TRP A 104 -0.60 18.71 8.73
C TRP A 104 -0.57 17.40 9.53
N ALA A 105 -0.09 16.29 8.92
CA ALA A 105 0.05 15.01 9.61
C ALA A 105 1.00 15.13 10.82
N ALA A 106 2.12 15.83 10.68
CA ALA A 106 3.02 16.15 11.78
C ALA A 106 2.33 16.98 12.88
N LYS A 107 1.49 17.96 12.52
CA LYS A 107 0.70 18.73 13.49
C LYS A 107 -0.36 17.91 14.23
N LEU A 108 -0.96 16.92 13.58
CA LEU A 108 -1.93 16.02 14.21
C LEU A 108 -1.23 14.98 15.10
N LEU A 109 -0.16 14.37 14.58
CA LEU A 109 0.57 13.28 15.22
C LEU A 109 1.57 13.74 16.28
N ARG A 110 1.83 15.05 16.42
CA ARG A 110 2.61 15.60 17.55
C ARG A 110 2.02 15.26 18.92
N PHE A 111 0.72 14.96 18.96
CA PHE A 111 0.01 14.59 20.19
C PHE A 111 0.01 13.07 20.45
N VAL A 112 0.54 12.26 19.52
CA VAL A 112 0.68 10.81 19.67
C VAL A 112 2.10 10.50 20.16
N PRO A 113 2.27 10.07 21.43
CA PRO A 113 3.59 9.74 21.97
C PRO A 113 4.27 8.66 21.13
N GLY A 114 5.55 8.86 20.77
CA GLY A 114 6.35 7.89 20.02
C GLY A 114 6.18 7.90 18.50
N SER A 115 5.50 8.89 17.93
CA SER A 115 5.18 8.93 16.48
C SER A 115 6.38 9.19 15.55
N GLY A 116 7.53 9.64 16.05
CA GLY A 116 8.74 9.83 15.23
C GLY A 116 8.68 10.91 14.15
N PHE A 117 7.58 11.67 14.06
CA PHE A 117 7.41 12.79 13.12
C PHE A 117 8.24 14.00 13.58
N SER A 118 9.56 13.96 13.34
CA SER A 118 10.45 15.12 13.51
C SER A 118 10.40 15.98 12.25
N GLN A 119 9.90 17.21 12.42
CA GLN A 119 9.87 18.35 11.48
C GLN A 119 10.39 18.09 10.04
N THR A 120 9.48 17.80 9.11
CA THR A 120 9.75 18.01 7.68
C THR A 120 9.76 19.52 7.40
N SER A 121 10.87 20.02 6.86
CA SER A 121 11.08 21.45 6.58
C SER A 121 10.09 21.97 5.53
N PRO A 122 9.43 23.12 5.74
CA PRO A 122 8.37 23.65 4.89
C PRO A 122 8.86 24.33 3.60
N GLU A 123 10.01 23.95 3.03
CA GLU A 123 10.64 24.65 1.91
C GLU A 123 9.96 24.43 0.54
N ALA A 124 8.68 24.04 0.56
CA ALA A 124 7.87 23.86 -0.63
C ALA A 124 6.46 24.44 -0.51
N ALA A 125 6.36 25.76 -0.53
CA ALA A 125 5.09 26.47 -0.74
C ALA A 125 5.02 26.97 -2.20
N GLY A 126 4.48 26.14 -3.09
CA GLY A 126 4.07 26.55 -4.44
C GLY A 126 2.56 26.77 -4.50
N ASN A 127 2.09 27.83 -5.15
CA ASN A 127 0.66 28.19 -5.28
C ASN A 127 -0.12 27.32 -6.31
N GLY A 128 0.32 26.08 -6.52
CA GLY A 128 -0.28 25.18 -7.50
C GLY A 128 -1.67 24.70 -7.06
N ARG A 129 -2.64 24.76 -7.99
CA ARG A 129 -3.97 24.21 -7.78
C ARG A 129 -3.85 22.69 -7.76
N ALA A 130 -3.89 22.13 -6.55
CA ALA A 130 -4.13 20.73 -6.20
C ALA A 130 -4.72 19.91 -7.36
N ALA A 131 -3.90 19.09 -8.03
CA ALA A 131 -4.43 17.96 -8.79
C ALA A 131 -5.27 17.13 -7.80
N SER A 132 -6.59 17.10 -8.01
CA SER A 132 -7.48 16.29 -7.17
C SER A 132 -7.02 14.85 -7.28
N ALA A 133 -6.76 14.22 -6.13
CA ALA A 133 -6.53 12.79 -6.08
C ALA A 133 -7.64 12.11 -6.89
N GLU A 134 -7.25 11.25 -7.82
CA GLU A 134 -8.24 10.52 -8.61
C GLU A 134 -9.09 9.73 -7.61
N ARG A 135 -10.39 10.08 -7.52
CA ARG A 135 -11.29 9.39 -6.61
C ARG A 135 -11.31 7.91 -7.00
N PRO A 136 -11.22 6.98 -6.03
CA PRO A 136 -11.36 5.56 -6.31
C PRO A 136 -12.61 5.32 -7.15
N ARG A 137 -12.42 4.69 -8.31
CA ARG A 137 -13.51 4.30 -9.18
C ARG A 137 -14.11 2.99 -8.66
N ARG A 138 -15.30 2.64 -9.15
CA ARG A 138 -15.89 1.33 -8.88
C ARG A 138 -14.93 0.24 -9.40
N GLY A 139 -14.51 -0.66 -8.51
CA GLY A 139 -13.53 -1.72 -8.81
C GLY A 139 -12.08 -1.37 -8.47
N ASP A 140 -11.82 -0.16 -7.95
CA ASP A 140 -10.53 0.16 -7.34
C ASP A 140 -10.49 -0.38 -5.91
N VAL A 141 -9.34 -0.91 -5.52
CA VAL A 141 -9.10 -1.48 -4.19
C VAL A 141 -7.75 -1.02 -3.67
N TRP A 142 -7.71 -0.65 -2.40
CA TRP A 142 -6.48 -0.34 -1.71
C TRP A 142 -5.76 -1.61 -1.32
N VAL A 143 -4.43 -1.64 -1.42
CA VAL A 143 -3.67 -2.80 -0.96
C VAL A 143 -3.92 -3.05 0.52
N SER A 144 -4.01 -2.00 1.34
CA SER A 144 -4.36 -2.14 2.77
C SER A 144 -5.70 -2.84 3.03
N ASP A 145 -6.67 -2.70 2.13
CA ASP A 145 -7.98 -3.35 2.25
C ASP A 145 -7.91 -4.85 1.96
N LEU A 146 -6.92 -5.27 1.15
CA LEU A 146 -6.64 -6.67 0.87
C LEU A 146 -5.87 -7.32 2.02
N ILE A 147 -4.96 -6.61 2.68
CA ILE A 147 -4.18 -7.14 3.80
C ILE A 147 -5.10 -7.67 4.92
N GLY A 148 -4.77 -8.87 5.39
CA GLY A 148 -5.51 -9.62 6.39
C GLY A 148 -6.82 -10.22 5.90
N THR A 149 -7.17 -10.08 4.61
CA THR A 149 -8.32 -10.78 4.04
C THR A 149 -8.04 -12.28 3.96
N PRO A 150 -8.96 -13.16 4.42
CA PRO A 150 -8.83 -14.61 4.28
C PRO A 150 -8.65 -15.02 2.82
N VAL A 151 -7.71 -15.92 2.57
CA VAL A 151 -7.55 -16.58 1.26
C VAL A 151 -8.06 -18.00 1.43
N VAL A 152 -9.07 -18.36 0.62
CA VAL A 152 -9.74 -19.66 0.65
C VAL A 152 -9.67 -20.31 -0.72
N ASP A 153 -9.61 -21.63 -0.76
CA ASP A 153 -9.71 -22.37 -2.02
C ASP A 153 -11.17 -22.55 -2.50
N SER A 154 -11.36 -23.35 -3.55
CA SER A 154 -12.68 -23.63 -4.12
C SER A 154 -13.57 -24.48 -3.21
N ASP A 155 -12.98 -25.25 -2.31
CA ASP A 155 -13.68 -26.14 -1.37
C ASP A 155 -14.03 -25.39 -0.07
N GLY A 156 -13.54 -24.15 0.07
CA GLY A 156 -13.76 -23.28 1.23
C GLY A 156 -12.71 -23.49 2.32
N GLU A 157 -11.68 -24.29 2.07
CA GLU A 157 -10.56 -24.44 3.00
C GLU A 157 -9.75 -23.15 3.05
N GLN A 158 -9.44 -22.69 4.25
CA GLN A 158 -8.66 -21.47 4.45
C GLN A 158 -7.17 -21.77 4.30
N LEU A 159 -6.55 -21.20 3.27
CA LEU A 159 -5.12 -21.28 3.02
C LEU A 159 -4.30 -20.31 3.88
N GLY A 160 -4.94 -19.22 4.34
CA GLY A 160 -4.32 -18.24 5.22
C GLY A 160 -5.00 -16.88 5.14
N HIS A 161 -4.24 -15.83 5.41
CA HIS A 161 -4.65 -14.44 5.18
C HIS A 161 -3.63 -13.76 4.29
N VAL A 162 -4.08 -12.79 3.49
CA VAL A 162 -3.17 -11.90 2.75
C VAL A 162 -2.24 -11.21 3.75
N VAL A 163 -0.94 -11.38 3.58
CA VAL A 163 0.09 -10.66 4.33
C VAL A 163 0.62 -9.52 3.49
N GLU A 164 0.78 -9.75 2.19
CA GLU A 164 1.49 -8.85 1.29
C GLU A 164 1.10 -9.16 -0.16
N LEU A 165 1.28 -8.20 -1.07
CA LEU A 165 1.14 -8.39 -2.51
C LEU A 165 2.50 -8.24 -3.19
N ARG A 166 2.77 -9.10 -4.17
CA ARG A 166 3.94 -8.99 -5.03
C ARG A 166 3.53 -8.28 -6.32
N ILE A 167 4.13 -7.11 -6.56
CA ILE A 167 3.84 -6.24 -7.70
C ILE A 167 5.08 -6.20 -8.60
N GLY A 168 4.93 -6.50 -9.89
CA GLY A 168 6.02 -6.41 -10.84
C GLY A 168 6.36 -4.95 -11.19
N ARG A 169 7.65 -4.59 -11.15
CA ARG A 169 8.10 -3.19 -11.34
C ARG A 169 7.78 -2.60 -12.71
N ARG A 170 7.93 -3.39 -13.78
CA ARG A 170 7.82 -2.88 -15.16
C ARG A 170 6.38 -2.65 -15.60
N HIS A 171 5.48 -3.54 -15.21
CA HIS A 171 4.09 -3.56 -15.67
C HIS A 171 3.10 -3.11 -14.59
N HIS A 172 3.57 -2.98 -13.35
CA HIS A 172 2.79 -2.62 -12.17
C HIS A 172 1.59 -3.57 -11.94
N ARG A 173 1.63 -4.81 -12.45
CA ARG A 173 0.59 -5.79 -12.13
C ARG A 173 0.97 -6.55 -10.87
N VAL A 174 -0.06 -6.93 -10.12
CA VAL A 174 0.07 -7.86 -9.01
C VAL A 174 0.30 -9.25 -9.60
N ASP A 175 1.48 -9.80 -9.33
CA ASP A 175 1.90 -11.11 -9.81
C ASP A 175 1.47 -12.21 -8.83
N ALA A 176 1.44 -11.92 -7.52
CA ALA A 176 1.06 -12.88 -6.49
C ALA A 176 0.55 -12.23 -5.20
N ILE A 177 -0.15 -13.04 -4.42
CA ILE A 177 -0.53 -12.79 -3.03
C ILE A 177 0.39 -13.62 -2.14
N LEU A 178 1.00 -13.00 -1.13
CA LEU A 178 1.68 -13.72 -0.07
C LEU A 178 0.68 -13.99 1.05
N THR A 179 0.54 -15.25 1.43
CA THR A 179 -0.39 -15.71 2.46
C THR A 179 0.35 -16.18 3.70
N GLY A 180 -0.26 -15.95 4.87
CA GLY A 180 0.27 -16.46 6.13
C GLY A 180 -0.79 -16.49 7.23
N SER A 181 -0.51 -17.23 8.30
CA SER A 181 -1.43 -17.42 9.42
C SER A 181 -1.76 -16.12 10.16
N PHE A 182 -0.87 -15.13 10.11
CA PHE A 182 -0.96 -13.89 10.88
C PHE A 182 -1.23 -12.62 10.05
N GLY A 183 -1.64 -12.72 8.79
CA GLY A 183 -2.01 -11.54 7.99
C GLY A 183 -3.10 -10.68 8.65
N TRP A 184 -3.99 -11.30 9.44
CA TRP A 184 -4.99 -10.61 10.25
C TRP A 184 -4.38 -9.60 11.25
N ALA A 185 -3.17 -9.85 11.75
CA ALA A 185 -2.51 -8.96 12.71
C ALA A 185 -2.13 -7.63 12.07
N GLY A 186 -1.78 -7.64 10.78
CA GLY A 186 -1.60 -6.42 9.99
C GLY A 186 -2.88 -5.60 9.92
N ARG A 187 -4.02 -6.25 9.67
CA ARG A 187 -5.34 -5.60 9.62
C ARG A 187 -5.76 -4.96 10.95
N LEU A 188 -5.35 -5.56 12.07
CA LEU A 188 -5.63 -5.05 13.43
C LEU A 188 -4.55 -4.07 13.94
N GLY A 189 -3.52 -3.76 13.16
CA GLY A 189 -2.44 -2.87 13.60
C GLY A 189 -1.55 -3.45 14.72
N VAL A 190 -1.56 -4.78 14.92
CA VAL A 190 -0.77 -5.47 15.97
C VAL A 190 0.39 -6.28 15.39
N SER A 191 0.77 -6.02 14.14
CA SER A 191 1.89 -6.70 13.46
C SER A 191 3.21 -6.61 14.24
N THR A 192 3.51 -5.46 14.88
CA THR A 192 4.70 -5.26 15.71
C THR A 192 4.76 -6.24 16.89
N LEU A 193 3.62 -6.55 17.50
CA LEU A 193 3.54 -7.53 18.60
C LEU A 193 3.85 -8.93 18.08
N VAL A 194 3.28 -9.32 16.94
CA VAL A 194 3.52 -10.61 16.30
C VAL A 194 4.99 -10.76 15.86
N HIS A 195 5.60 -9.70 15.34
CA HIS A 195 7.03 -9.66 15.03
C HIS A 195 7.89 -9.89 16.26
N ARG A 196 7.61 -9.16 17.37
CA ARG A 196 8.38 -9.28 18.61
C ARG A 196 8.30 -10.68 19.22
N LEU A 197 7.20 -11.39 19.00
CA LEU A 197 6.99 -12.76 19.46
C LEU A 197 7.61 -13.82 18.54
N GLY A 198 8.22 -13.41 17.42
CA GLY A 198 8.84 -14.33 16.46
C GLY A 198 7.82 -15.21 15.71
N TRP A 199 6.54 -14.85 15.76
CA TRP A 199 5.45 -15.64 15.17
C TRP A 199 5.30 -15.45 13.66
N TRP A 200 6.25 -14.78 13.01
CA TRP A 200 6.28 -14.69 11.55
C TRP A 200 6.69 -16.04 10.97
N GLY A 201 5.66 -16.83 10.67
CA GLY A 201 5.78 -18.11 10.00
C GLY A 201 6.15 -17.96 8.52
N ARG A 202 6.36 -19.12 7.88
CA ARG A 202 6.56 -19.22 6.43
C ARG A 202 5.35 -18.62 5.72
N HIS A 203 5.61 -17.84 4.67
CA HIS A 203 4.57 -17.38 3.77
C HIS A 203 4.45 -18.34 2.59
N ASP A 204 3.22 -18.62 2.19
CA ASP A 204 2.94 -19.27 0.93
C ASP A 204 2.67 -18.21 -0.13
N GLU A 205 3.01 -18.52 -1.37
CA GLU A 205 2.78 -17.62 -2.50
C GLU A 205 1.66 -18.18 -3.37
N VAL A 206 0.63 -17.37 -3.57
CA VAL A 206 -0.49 -17.64 -4.47
C VAL A 206 -0.35 -16.75 -5.70
N PRO A 207 0.02 -17.30 -6.87
CA PRO A 207 0.04 -16.52 -8.11
C PRO A 207 -1.32 -15.86 -8.37
N TRP A 208 -1.32 -14.58 -8.80
CA TRP A 208 -2.56 -13.85 -9.04
C TRP A 208 -3.45 -14.53 -10.08
N GLY A 209 -2.86 -15.21 -11.07
CA GLY A 209 -3.60 -16.01 -12.06
C GLY A 209 -4.44 -17.14 -11.48
N ARG A 210 -4.23 -17.54 -10.22
CA ARG A 210 -5.09 -18.49 -9.49
C ARG A 210 -6.25 -17.82 -8.77
N VAL A 211 -6.25 -16.50 -8.61
CA VAL A 211 -7.34 -15.77 -7.95
C VAL A 211 -8.56 -15.82 -8.86
N LYS A 212 -9.61 -16.48 -8.39
CA LYS A 212 -10.89 -16.61 -9.11
C LYS A 212 -11.80 -15.42 -8.84
N ASP A 213 -11.85 -14.99 -7.59
CA ASP A 213 -12.77 -13.96 -7.13
C ASP A 213 -12.17 -13.20 -5.94
N VAL A 214 -12.41 -11.88 -5.89
CA VAL A 214 -11.99 -11.01 -4.79
C VAL A 214 -13.26 -10.40 -4.21
N ARG A 215 -13.61 -10.83 -3.00
CA ARG A 215 -14.74 -10.31 -2.25
C ARG A 215 -14.25 -9.44 -1.10
N GLN A 216 -15.17 -8.66 -0.55
CA GLN A 216 -14.86 -7.79 0.59
C GLN A 216 -14.40 -8.57 1.84
N ASP A 217 -14.83 -9.83 1.99
CA ASP A 217 -14.58 -10.66 3.16
C ASP A 217 -13.61 -11.82 2.92
N ARG A 218 -13.30 -12.16 1.65
CA ARG A 218 -12.41 -13.28 1.29
C ARG A 218 -11.89 -13.18 -0.14
N ILE A 219 -10.76 -13.80 -0.40
CA ILE A 219 -10.22 -14.05 -1.75
C ILE A 219 -10.35 -15.54 -2.04
N ILE A 220 -11.00 -15.88 -3.16
CA ILE A 220 -11.22 -17.26 -3.58
C ILE A 220 -10.20 -17.62 -4.65
N VAL A 221 -9.48 -18.73 -4.45
CA VAL A 221 -8.46 -19.20 -5.38
C VAL A 221 -8.89 -20.51 -6.03
N GLN A 222 -8.48 -20.71 -7.28
CA GLN A 222 -8.69 -21.96 -7.99
C GLN A 222 -7.78 -23.06 -7.42
N PRO A 223 -8.25 -24.33 -7.44
CA PRO A 223 -7.45 -25.46 -7.04
C PRO A 223 -6.26 -25.60 -7.99
N GLY A 224 -5.11 -25.92 -7.42
CA GLY A 224 -3.85 -26.04 -8.11
C GLY A 224 -2.78 -26.37 -7.09
N ARG A 225 -1.80 -27.18 -7.47
CA ARG A 225 -0.65 -27.47 -6.59
C ARG A 225 -0.10 -26.13 -6.10
N ALA A 226 -0.09 -25.92 -4.78
CA ALA A 226 0.67 -24.81 -4.20
C ALA A 226 2.06 -24.89 -4.84
N SER A 227 2.45 -23.86 -5.60
CA SER A 227 3.82 -23.82 -6.11
C SER A 227 4.68 -23.86 -4.87
N ALA A 228 5.54 -24.88 -4.74
CA ALA A 228 6.41 -25.02 -3.58
C ALA A 228 7.07 -23.66 -3.36
N ALA A 229 6.76 -23.02 -2.23
CA ALA A 229 7.16 -21.64 -1.97
C ALA A 229 8.66 -21.53 -2.18
N SER A 230 9.08 -20.76 -3.20
CA SER A 230 10.46 -20.31 -3.30
C SER A 230 10.73 -19.56 -2.00
N PRO A 231 11.71 -19.96 -1.18
CA PRO A 231 12.04 -19.24 0.03
C PRO A 231 12.27 -17.78 -0.37
N ILE A 232 11.48 -16.87 0.17
CA ILE A 232 11.84 -15.46 0.15
C ILE A 232 13.06 -15.40 1.06
N GLU A 233 14.26 -15.38 0.46
CA GLU A 233 15.49 -15.18 1.21
C GLU A 233 15.33 -13.90 2.02
N LYS A 234 15.36 -14.04 3.34
CA LYS A 234 15.38 -12.90 4.26
C LYS A 234 16.60 -12.06 3.91
N ARG A 235 16.36 -10.82 3.46
CA ARG A 235 17.39 -9.79 3.35
C ARG A 235 17.60 -9.13 4.70
#